data_AF-A0A851HDH2-F1
#
_entry.id   AF-A0A851HDH2-F1
#
_cell.length_a   1.000
_cell.length_b   1.000
_cell.length_c   1.000
_cell.angle_alpha   90.00
_cell.angle_beta   90.00
_cell.angle_gamma   90.00
#
_symmetry.space_group_name_H-M   'P 1'
#
loop_
_entity.id
_entity.type
_entity.pdbx_description
1 polymer ?
#
loop_
_entity_poly.entity_id
_entity_poly.type
_entity_poly.pdbx_seq_one_letter_code
_entity_poly.pdbx_strand_id
1 'polypeptide(L)'
;MRKITFNPDNTYKKAVNVLPYHLNPILNLNSKGNINNEKKLQKEITNFLKIPFINIEPNFNKVPEIKINSSHFNQKFSSSLCKKVKYKNKENQELETDLDQEPDFFQKAHKIFPSSVVLTLKNNLKFSNNEKITKDTIKNNLKFYLNKEKSKMTSEHKSYFWILKLKNALNYYRNPRFLANNSLKFFQEEENDDFQFGLIFEEEYISDNSLMDIIKWLNEIVLIPDAVLDQKNDFDTYGTPQNPLISYGNYVINQYIPEEGLLLSKRTDLDDKARMENILYKVYLDEKSKIKDFENGLLNELELTEEKDKHKYKQFATVPKNQQTILFLNQGPRHDDRLMMDENIKKTVPSIVSDNNFQKVLNQLIRQKVEPNFIASVEKKTNLFDYQLSDEILNIKDTLEKSYLLWKSKNPSSDLIVLDLVIEKNDIRKKELADFIKKELENSLNTETLQKIKINVLMSEFNERAGVFLEEFQKTYDLLIADVFLEESDDFLITYYLSLLDKMNVSDNVLFEYAQLPTEQQTVLSKILKISSNHLGITEIEQCYENYHKNKNKISVSEMQIVSIFFETLKKFIKEEIINKNNSVYVLFENYKYIAYQNLQSQYFEYYEKLDDIKIRYFSLKK
;
A
#
# COMPACT_ATOMS: atom_id res chain seq x y z
N MET A 1 31.13 15.33 -21.01
CA MET A 1 30.13 14.44 -20.39
C MET A 1 30.86 13.28 -19.73
N ARG A 2 30.67 13.07 -18.43
CA ARG A 2 31.17 11.88 -17.72
C ARG A 2 30.13 10.78 -17.93
N LYS A 3 30.54 9.60 -18.43
CA LYS A 3 29.66 8.44 -18.59
C LYS A 3 29.88 7.46 -17.44
N ILE A 4 28.84 6.71 -17.06
CA ILE A 4 28.95 5.63 -16.10
C ILE A 4 29.81 4.48 -16.66
N THR A 5 30.78 3.98 -15.90
CA THR A 5 31.75 2.93 -16.31
C THR A 5 31.75 1.76 -15.33
N PHE A 6 31.65 0.52 -15.83
CA PHE A 6 31.56 -0.70 -15.00
C PHE A 6 31.93 -1.97 -15.80
N ASN A 7 32.16 -3.08 -15.10
CA ASN A 7 32.36 -4.40 -15.72
C ASN A 7 30.99 -4.99 -16.15
N PRO A 8 30.73 -5.18 -17.46
CA PRO A 8 29.41 -5.59 -17.93
C PRO A 8 29.01 -7.02 -17.54
N ASP A 9 29.96 -7.90 -17.23
CA ASP A 9 29.76 -9.35 -17.10
C ASP A 9 29.22 -9.78 -15.73
N ASN A 10 29.41 -8.95 -14.69
CA ASN A 10 28.93 -9.17 -13.31
C ASN A 10 28.02 -8.03 -12.82
N THR A 11 27.28 -7.41 -13.75
CA THR A 11 26.39 -6.28 -13.46
C THR A 11 24.95 -6.63 -13.80
N TYR A 12 24.06 -6.52 -12.80
CA TYR A 12 22.62 -6.56 -13.02
C TYR A 12 22.10 -5.18 -13.43
N LYS A 13 21.40 -5.09 -14.56
CA LYS A 13 21.01 -3.84 -15.23
C LYS A 13 19.49 -3.75 -15.32
N LYS A 14 18.93 -2.73 -14.68
CA LYS A 14 17.49 -2.43 -14.63
C LYS A 14 17.21 -1.08 -15.27
N ALA A 15 16.17 -1.02 -16.10
CA ALA A 15 15.69 0.24 -16.66
C ALA A 15 14.76 0.96 -15.68
N VAL A 16 14.87 2.28 -15.62
CA VAL A 16 13.96 3.16 -14.87
C VAL A 16 13.65 4.40 -15.72
N ASN A 17 12.48 5.00 -15.51
CA ASN A 17 12.11 6.23 -16.25
C ASN A 17 12.64 7.50 -15.56
N VAL A 18 12.84 7.43 -14.24
CA VAL A 18 13.35 8.52 -13.41
C VAL A 18 14.03 7.93 -12.18
N LEU A 19 15.09 8.59 -11.69
CA LEU A 19 15.72 8.27 -10.42
C LEU A 19 15.27 9.27 -9.33
N PRO A 20 15.07 8.82 -8.08
CA PRO A 20 14.67 9.69 -6.99
C PRO A 20 15.82 10.62 -6.62
N TYR A 21 15.73 11.92 -6.93
CA TYR A 21 16.81 12.89 -6.69
C TYR A 21 17.40 12.82 -5.28
N HIS A 22 16.59 12.41 -4.30
CA HIS A 22 16.98 12.23 -2.92
C HIS A 22 16.80 10.79 -2.46
N LEU A 23 17.85 10.16 -1.92
CA LEU A 23 17.80 8.79 -1.38
C LEU A 23 17.55 8.71 0.13
N ASN A 24 17.61 9.83 0.87
CA ASN A 24 17.24 9.83 2.29
C ASN A 24 15.71 9.73 2.46
N PRO A 25 15.20 8.67 3.10
CA PRO A 25 13.76 8.47 3.26
C PRO A 25 13.13 9.34 4.36
N ILE A 26 13.92 10.20 5.02
CA ILE A 26 13.43 11.19 5.99
C ILE A 26 12.97 12.47 5.29
N LEU A 27 13.60 12.82 4.18
CA LEU A 27 13.34 14.06 3.47
C LEU A 27 12.25 13.86 2.41
N ASN A 28 11.35 14.85 2.29
CA ASN A 28 10.34 14.85 1.25
C ASN A 28 11.00 14.87 -0.14
N LEU A 29 10.49 14.04 -1.05
CA LEU A 29 10.82 14.15 -2.46
C LEU A 29 10.12 15.40 -3.02
N ASN A 30 10.91 16.41 -3.39
CA ASN A 30 10.45 17.64 -4.03
C ASN A 30 10.18 17.44 -5.54
N SER A 31 9.53 16.35 -5.93
CA SER A 31 9.35 16.05 -7.35
C SER A 31 8.06 16.66 -7.91
N LYS A 32 8.18 17.33 -9.07
CA LYS A 32 7.06 17.78 -9.91
C LYS A 32 6.43 16.62 -10.71
N GLY A 33 6.75 15.36 -10.36
CA GLY A 33 6.42 14.14 -11.10
C GLY A 33 5.64 13.11 -10.28
N ASN A 34 5.64 11.84 -10.71
CA ASN A 34 4.95 10.75 -10.01
C ASN A 34 5.72 10.34 -8.74
N ILE A 35 5.52 11.11 -7.66
CA ILE A 35 6.14 10.94 -6.33
C ILE A 35 6.07 9.49 -5.82
N ASN A 36 5.03 8.73 -6.18
CA ASN A 36 4.87 7.34 -5.74
C ASN A 36 5.92 6.40 -6.31
N ASN A 37 6.18 6.50 -7.60
CA ASN A 37 7.18 5.66 -8.26
C ASN A 37 8.58 6.01 -7.77
N GLU A 38 8.86 7.31 -7.57
CA GLU A 38 10.13 7.75 -7.00
C GLU A 38 10.30 7.26 -5.54
N LYS A 39 9.25 7.33 -4.69
CA LYS A 39 9.30 6.78 -3.32
C LYS A 39 9.52 5.26 -3.30
N LYS A 40 8.83 4.51 -4.18
CA LYS A 40 9.02 3.06 -4.30
C LYS A 40 10.45 2.72 -4.70
N LEU A 41 10.99 3.43 -5.70
CA LEU A 41 12.35 3.24 -6.17
C LEU A 41 13.40 3.70 -5.13
N GLN A 42 13.12 4.78 -4.39
CA GLN A 42 13.93 5.23 -3.25
C GLN A 42 14.03 4.12 -2.20
N LYS A 43 12.89 3.52 -1.82
CA LYS A 43 12.86 2.41 -0.86
C LYS A 43 13.63 1.20 -1.37
N GLU A 44 13.44 0.83 -2.64
CA GLU A 44 14.17 -0.26 -3.28
C GLU A 44 15.69 -0.05 -3.23
N ILE A 45 16.16 1.10 -3.71
CA ILE A 45 17.59 1.44 -3.71
C ILE A 45 18.13 1.45 -2.27
N THR A 46 17.41 2.08 -1.34
CA THR A 46 17.84 2.20 0.06
C THR A 46 17.97 0.84 0.72
N ASN A 47 17.13 -0.14 0.37
CA ASN A 47 17.24 -1.52 0.90
C ASN A 47 18.57 -2.20 0.54
N PHE A 48 19.20 -1.84 -0.59
CA PHE A 48 20.56 -2.31 -0.91
C PHE A 48 21.66 -1.57 -0.15
N LEU A 49 21.39 -0.34 0.29
CA LEU A 49 22.31 0.53 1.01
C LEU A 49 22.21 0.40 2.54
N LYS A 50 21.25 -0.39 3.04
CA LYS A 50 21.08 -0.67 4.47
C LYS A 50 20.98 -2.17 4.77
N ILE A 51 21.17 -2.52 6.03
CA ILE A 51 20.87 -3.85 6.57
C ILE A 51 19.71 -3.68 7.57
N PRO A 52 18.67 -4.54 7.57
CA PRO A 52 17.59 -4.45 8.56
C PRO A 52 18.11 -4.79 9.96
N PHE A 53 17.38 -4.38 11.02
CA PHE A 53 17.71 -4.76 12.39
C PHE A 53 17.68 -6.28 12.57
N ILE A 54 16.61 -6.92 12.07
CA ILE A 54 16.44 -8.36 12.04
C ILE A 54 15.99 -8.75 10.63
N ASN A 55 16.59 -9.80 10.07
CA ASN A 55 16.24 -10.24 8.73
C ASN A 55 14.94 -11.05 8.79
N ILE A 56 13.99 -10.73 7.90
CA ILE A 56 12.69 -11.40 7.80
C ILE A 56 12.60 -11.98 6.39
N GLU A 57 12.86 -13.28 6.28
CA GLU A 57 12.82 -14.00 5.01
C GLU A 57 11.60 -14.92 4.95
N PRO A 58 11.08 -15.21 3.76
CA PRO A 58 10.15 -16.33 3.62
C PRO A 58 10.82 -17.69 3.87
N ASN A 59 10.09 -18.63 4.47
CA ASN A 59 10.57 -19.99 4.68
C ASN A 59 10.23 -20.90 3.47
N PHE A 60 11.23 -21.13 2.61
CA PHE A 60 11.08 -21.94 1.39
C PHE A 60 11.08 -23.46 1.61
N ASN A 61 11.49 -23.96 2.78
CA ASN A 61 11.65 -25.39 3.05
C ASN A 61 10.33 -26.11 3.41
N LYS A 62 9.20 -25.39 3.47
CA LYS A 62 7.86 -25.92 3.80
C LYS A 62 6.83 -25.61 2.71
N VAL A 63 7.17 -25.82 1.45
CA VAL A 63 6.18 -25.87 0.37
C VAL A 63 6.41 -27.17 -0.40
N PRO A 64 5.51 -28.15 -0.21
CA PRO A 64 4.55 -28.39 -1.29
C PRO A 64 3.11 -28.31 -0.79
N GLU A 65 2.23 -27.86 -1.67
CA GLU A 65 0.78 -28.12 -1.69
C GLU A 65 -0.20 -27.29 -0.85
N ILE A 66 0.20 -26.54 0.18
CA ILE A 66 -0.83 -25.85 0.99
C ILE A 66 -1.12 -24.42 0.50
N LYS A 67 -2.23 -24.25 -0.24
CA LYS A 67 -2.92 -22.98 -0.50
C LYS A 67 -3.42 -22.38 0.85
N ILE A 68 -2.65 -21.53 1.55
CA ILE A 68 -3.17 -20.83 2.74
C ILE A 68 -2.94 -19.30 2.71
N ASN A 69 -4.02 -18.60 3.02
CA ASN A 69 -4.17 -17.20 3.42
C ASN A 69 -3.52 -16.93 4.78
N SER A 70 -2.21 -16.77 4.82
CA SER A 70 -1.58 -16.17 5.99
C SER A 70 -0.38 -15.35 5.59
N SER A 71 -0.56 -14.04 5.49
CA SER A 71 0.50 -13.04 5.40
C SER A 71 1.46 -13.07 6.61
N HIS A 72 1.24 -13.95 7.60
CA HIS A 72 1.96 -13.95 8.88
C HIS A 72 2.61 -15.28 9.30
N PHE A 73 2.41 -16.42 8.61
CA PHE A 73 2.77 -17.72 9.23
C PHE A 73 3.97 -18.50 8.66
N ASN A 74 4.61 -18.07 7.57
CA ASN A 74 5.80 -18.76 7.03
C ASN A 74 7.00 -17.84 6.82
N GLN A 75 7.35 -17.06 7.85
CA GLN A 75 8.54 -16.20 7.86
C GLN A 75 9.63 -16.84 8.73
N LYS A 76 10.85 -16.87 8.20
CA LYS A 76 12.08 -17.20 8.91
C LYS A 76 12.75 -15.90 9.35
N PHE A 77 13.06 -15.83 10.63
CA PHE A 77 13.84 -14.75 11.21
C PHE A 77 15.30 -15.18 11.29
N SER A 78 16.21 -14.26 11.02
CA SER A 78 17.66 -14.52 11.13
C SER A 78 18.43 -13.27 11.51
N SER A 79 19.67 -13.46 11.97
CA SER A 79 20.50 -12.37 12.42
C SER A 79 20.85 -11.40 11.28
N SER A 80 20.84 -10.11 11.59
CA SER A 80 21.09 -9.02 10.63
C SER A 80 22.01 -7.98 11.27
N LEU A 81 21.59 -6.74 11.53
CA LEU A 81 22.33 -5.87 12.46
C LEU A 81 22.35 -6.46 13.87
N CYS A 82 21.24 -7.06 14.30
CA CYS A 82 21.13 -7.70 15.60
C CYS A 82 21.36 -9.22 15.48
N LYS A 83 22.04 -9.80 16.46
CA LYS A 83 22.26 -11.25 16.61
C LYS A 83 21.32 -11.91 17.60
N LYS A 84 20.87 -11.16 18.61
CA LYS A 84 19.95 -11.62 19.65
C LYS A 84 18.80 -10.66 19.83
N VAL A 85 17.68 -11.21 20.25
CA VAL A 85 16.55 -10.44 20.76
C VAL A 85 16.14 -11.01 22.10
N LYS A 86 15.92 -10.12 23.06
CA LYS A 86 15.35 -10.42 24.36
C LYS A 86 14.12 -9.57 24.56
N TYR A 87 13.05 -10.21 24.97
CA TYR A 87 11.74 -9.62 25.18
C TYR A 87 11.45 -9.60 26.68
N LYS A 88 10.80 -8.53 27.16
CA LYS A 88 10.21 -8.49 28.51
C LYS A 88 8.76 -8.02 28.45
N ASN A 89 7.87 -8.68 29.19
CA ASN A 89 6.48 -8.26 29.35
C ASN A 89 6.28 -7.40 30.62
N LYS A 90 5.04 -6.95 30.88
CA LYS A 90 4.70 -6.16 32.08
C LYS A 90 4.89 -6.93 33.40
N GLU A 91 4.88 -8.26 33.35
CA GLU A 91 5.06 -9.17 34.50
C GLU A 91 6.53 -9.58 34.68
N ASN A 92 7.47 -8.94 33.96
CA ASN A 92 8.90 -9.29 33.92
C ASN A 92 9.20 -10.73 33.46
N GLN A 93 8.28 -11.39 32.76
CA GLN A 93 8.60 -12.62 32.05
C GLN A 93 9.53 -12.28 30.88
N GLU A 94 10.65 -12.99 30.82
CA GLU A 94 11.67 -12.79 29.80
C GLU A 94 11.66 -13.94 28.80
N LEU A 95 11.81 -13.61 27.52
CA LEU A 95 12.01 -14.56 26.44
C LEU A 95 13.22 -14.09 25.63
N GLU A 96 14.27 -14.90 25.54
CA GLU A 96 15.50 -14.56 24.80
C GLU A 96 15.77 -15.62 23.73
N THR A 97 16.25 -15.19 22.57
CA THR A 97 16.78 -16.12 21.56
C THR A 97 17.95 -15.55 20.79
N ASP A 98 18.81 -16.47 20.36
CA ASP A 98 19.75 -16.26 19.26
C ASP A 98 19.00 -16.41 17.94
N LEU A 99 18.98 -15.34 17.13
CA LEU A 99 18.13 -15.25 15.94
C LEU A 99 18.43 -16.32 14.87
N ASP A 100 19.62 -16.92 14.92
CA ASP A 100 20.03 -17.99 13.99
C ASP A 100 19.71 -19.40 14.50
N GLN A 101 19.25 -19.55 15.75
CA GLN A 101 19.03 -20.86 16.40
C GLN A 101 17.55 -21.26 16.52
N GLU A 102 16.62 -20.31 16.64
CA GLU A 102 15.20 -20.63 16.83
C GLU A 102 14.25 -19.86 15.88
N PRO A 103 13.94 -20.41 14.69
CA PRO A 103 13.10 -19.74 13.70
C PRO A 103 11.64 -19.51 14.16
N ASP A 104 11.15 -20.30 15.13
CA ASP A 104 9.76 -20.23 15.63
C ASP A 104 9.58 -19.27 16.85
N PHE A 105 10.65 -18.61 17.31
CA PHE A 105 10.62 -17.73 18.48
C PHE A 105 9.53 -16.66 18.42
N PHE A 106 9.39 -15.99 17.27
CA PHE A 106 8.43 -14.89 17.10
C PHE A 106 6.98 -15.37 17.08
N GLN A 107 6.72 -16.63 16.67
CA GLN A 107 5.39 -17.22 16.76
C GLN A 107 5.00 -17.50 18.22
N LYS A 108 5.97 -17.93 19.04
CA LYS A 108 5.77 -18.11 20.50
C LYS A 108 5.57 -16.76 21.20
N ALA A 109 6.31 -15.73 20.79
CA ALA A 109 6.24 -14.38 21.36
C ALA A 109 4.95 -13.62 21.00
N HIS A 110 4.26 -13.96 19.91
CA HIS A 110 3.03 -13.28 19.45
C HIS A 110 1.90 -13.29 20.49
N LYS A 111 1.90 -14.24 21.44
CA LYS A 111 0.87 -14.37 22.48
C LYS A 111 1.08 -13.44 23.68
N ILE A 112 2.14 -12.63 23.68
CA ILE A 112 2.54 -11.83 24.86
C ILE A 112 2.76 -10.37 24.43
N PHE A 113 2.11 -9.44 25.12
CA PHE A 113 2.17 -8.00 24.84
C PHE A 113 3.47 -7.37 25.40
N PRO A 114 4.42 -6.90 24.56
CA PRO A 114 5.74 -6.42 24.98
C PRO A 114 5.69 -5.12 25.77
N SER A 115 6.38 -5.07 26.92
CA SER A 115 6.69 -3.79 27.58
C SER A 115 8.04 -3.22 27.14
N SER A 116 8.97 -4.09 26.74
CA SER A 116 10.26 -3.69 26.17
C SER A 116 10.85 -4.76 25.25
N VAL A 117 11.74 -4.33 24.36
CA VAL A 117 12.59 -5.19 23.53
C VAL A 117 14.05 -4.80 23.72
N VAL A 118 14.89 -5.76 24.07
CA VAL A 118 16.34 -5.64 24.18
C VAL A 118 16.96 -6.31 22.97
N LEU A 119 17.84 -5.57 22.28
CA LEU A 119 18.50 -6.00 21.06
C LEU A 119 19.99 -6.02 21.29
N THR A 120 20.65 -7.06 20.78
CA THR A 120 22.12 -7.16 20.78
C THR A 120 22.64 -7.04 19.36
N LEU A 121 23.44 -6.01 19.10
CA LEU A 121 24.12 -5.78 17.83
C LEU A 121 25.19 -6.86 17.55
N LYS A 122 25.45 -7.10 16.27
CA LYS A 122 26.65 -7.81 15.82
C LYS A 122 27.89 -6.98 16.12
N ASN A 123 28.99 -7.67 16.37
CA ASN A 123 30.27 -7.02 16.59
C ASN A 123 30.79 -6.48 15.23
N ASN A 124 31.52 -5.36 15.24
CA ASN A 124 32.22 -4.78 14.07
C ASN A 124 31.33 -4.21 12.95
N LEU A 125 30.09 -3.80 13.25
CA LEU A 125 29.25 -3.10 12.28
C LEU A 125 29.85 -1.72 11.92
N LYS A 126 29.91 -1.42 10.62
CA LYS A 126 30.46 -0.15 10.11
C LYS A 126 29.71 0.36 8.88
N PHE A 127 29.57 1.67 8.82
CA PHE A 127 29.26 2.39 7.60
C PHE A 127 30.41 2.26 6.57
N SER A 128 30.10 2.55 5.31
CA SER A 128 31.04 2.53 4.19
C SER A 128 32.14 3.60 4.29
N ASN A 129 31.94 4.64 5.11
CA ASN A 129 32.97 5.60 5.49
C ASN A 129 33.88 5.11 6.65
N ASN A 130 33.74 3.86 7.09
CA ASN A 130 34.41 3.23 8.23
C ASN A 130 33.97 3.67 9.63
N GLU A 131 32.96 4.55 9.75
CA GLU A 131 32.37 4.89 11.04
C GLU A 131 31.70 3.68 11.67
N LYS A 132 31.95 3.42 12.96
CA LYS A 132 31.39 2.27 13.67
C LYS A 132 29.93 2.51 14.00
N ILE A 133 29.12 1.46 13.90
CA ILE A 133 27.72 1.46 14.34
C ILE A 133 27.68 0.85 15.74
N THR A 134 27.29 1.66 16.73
CA THR A 134 27.17 1.26 18.14
C THR A 134 25.75 1.53 18.66
N LYS A 135 25.48 1.18 19.93
CA LYS A 135 24.22 1.56 20.58
C LYS A 135 23.98 3.09 20.57
N ASP A 136 25.04 3.89 20.64
CA ASP A 136 24.95 5.36 20.60
C ASP A 136 24.49 5.86 19.23
N THR A 137 25.00 5.27 18.15
CA THR A 137 24.52 5.54 16.79
C THR A 137 23.01 5.31 16.69
N ILE A 138 22.50 4.20 17.24
CA ILE A 138 21.06 3.91 17.27
C ILE A 138 20.31 4.97 18.08
N LYS A 139 20.79 5.28 19.28
CA LYS A 139 20.18 6.28 20.17
C LYS A 139 20.11 7.67 19.54
N ASN A 140 21.19 8.11 18.90
CA ASN A 140 21.29 9.41 18.23
C ASN A 140 20.36 9.48 17.02
N ASN A 141 20.30 8.43 16.21
CA ASN A 141 19.36 8.35 15.11
C ASN A 141 17.91 8.40 15.61
N LEU A 142 17.53 7.62 16.62
CA LEU A 142 16.17 7.68 17.20
C LEU A 142 15.82 9.07 17.72
N LYS A 143 16.74 9.74 18.42
CA LYS A 143 16.58 11.14 18.85
C LYS A 143 16.40 12.10 17.67
N PHE A 144 17.14 11.88 16.60
CA PHE A 144 17.06 12.68 15.39
C PHE A 144 15.70 12.53 14.72
N TYR A 145 15.22 11.30 14.57
CA TYR A 145 13.87 11.00 14.08
C TYR A 145 12.80 11.68 14.96
N LEU A 146 12.97 11.72 16.28
CA LEU A 146 12.04 12.39 17.18
C LEU A 146 12.17 13.92 17.20
N ASN A 147 13.16 14.52 16.54
CA ASN A 147 13.35 15.97 16.54
C ASN A 147 12.54 16.65 15.42
N LYS A 148 11.37 17.18 15.78
CA LYS A 148 10.44 17.87 14.86
C LYS A 148 11.07 19.02 14.06
N GLU A 149 12.05 19.73 14.61
CA GLU A 149 12.71 20.85 13.91
C GLU A 149 13.74 20.39 12.87
N LYS A 150 14.33 19.21 13.06
CA LYS A 150 15.35 18.64 12.17
C LYS A 150 14.78 17.70 11.13
N SER A 151 13.73 16.93 11.45
CA SER A 151 13.24 15.86 10.58
C SER A 151 12.15 16.29 9.58
N LYS A 152 11.63 17.54 9.65
CA LYS A 152 10.57 18.11 8.76
C LYS A 152 9.54 17.06 8.30
N MET A 153 9.02 16.27 9.25
CA MET A 153 8.22 15.09 8.97
C MET A 153 6.83 15.42 8.42
N THR A 154 6.37 14.66 7.44
CA THR A 154 4.98 14.67 6.96
C THR A 154 4.19 13.49 7.53
N SER A 155 2.88 13.65 7.64
CA SER A 155 1.94 12.66 8.20
C SER A 155 1.82 11.35 7.41
N GLU A 156 2.35 11.28 6.19
CA GLU A 156 2.24 10.12 5.28
C GLU A 156 3.18 8.96 5.63
N HIS A 157 4.05 9.16 6.60
CA HIS A 157 5.15 8.29 6.95
C HIS A 157 4.70 7.33 8.07
N LYS A 158 3.86 6.32 7.72
CA LYS A 158 3.22 5.38 8.67
C LYS A 158 4.20 4.68 9.62
N SER A 159 5.43 4.37 9.19
CA SER A 159 6.49 3.76 10.03
C SER A 159 6.91 4.63 11.22
N TYR A 160 6.65 5.93 11.17
CA TYR A 160 7.10 6.91 12.16
C TYR A 160 6.10 7.17 13.28
N PHE A 161 4.81 6.89 13.06
CA PHE A 161 3.80 6.90 14.11
C PHE A 161 4.17 5.92 15.23
N TRP A 162 4.91 4.85 14.90
CA TRP A 162 5.32 3.83 15.85
C TRP A 162 6.52 4.23 16.71
N ILE A 163 7.47 5.02 16.19
CA ILE A 163 8.58 5.55 17.02
C ILE A 163 8.01 6.47 18.12
N LEU A 164 6.90 7.17 17.83
CA LEU A 164 6.19 7.98 18.84
C LEU A 164 5.53 7.15 19.94
N LYS A 165 5.36 5.83 19.75
CA LYS A 165 4.85 4.90 20.77
C LYS A 165 5.91 4.47 21.81
N LEU A 166 7.17 4.86 21.61
CA LEU A 166 8.22 4.67 22.60
C LEU A 166 8.02 5.58 23.83
N LYS A 167 8.51 5.14 24.99
CA LYS A 167 8.33 5.84 26.27
C LYS A 167 8.85 7.28 26.24
N ASN A 168 7.97 8.26 26.46
CA ASN A 168 8.17 9.70 26.37
C ASN A 168 8.54 10.25 24.97
N ALA A 169 8.48 9.44 23.91
CA ALA A 169 8.87 9.86 22.56
C ALA A 169 7.91 10.90 21.97
N LEU A 170 6.60 10.74 22.15
CA LEU A 170 5.60 11.73 21.72
C LEU A 170 5.79 13.08 22.42
N ASN A 171 6.11 13.07 23.71
CA ASN A 171 6.37 14.29 24.49
C ASN A 171 7.63 15.01 23.98
N TYR A 172 8.70 14.25 23.68
CA TYR A 172 9.91 14.78 23.07
C TYR A 172 9.62 15.42 21.71
N TYR A 173 8.85 14.75 20.85
CA TYR A 173 8.48 15.24 19.53
C TYR A 173 7.66 16.54 19.58
N ARG A 174 6.73 16.64 20.54
CA ARG A 174 5.87 17.83 20.72
C ARG A 174 6.61 19.00 21.36
N ASN A 175 7.53 18.75 22.28
CA ASN A 175 8.18 19.78 23.09
C ASN A 175 9.71 19.57 23.19
N PRO A 176 10.48 19.87 22.14
CA PRO A 176 11.95 19.71 22.14
C PRO A 176 12.67 20.53 23.23
N ARG A 177 12.02 21.61 23.73
CA ARG A 177 12.58 22.51 24.75
C ARG A 177 12.41 22.02 26.20
N PHE A 178 11.64 20.96 26.44
CA PHE A 178 11.36 20.44 27.80
C PHE A 178 12.49 19.56 28.39
N LEU A 179 13.64 19.48 27.72
CA LEU A 179 14.60 18.37 27.85
C LEU A 179 15.93 18.69 28.55
N ALA A 180 16.06 19.85 29.19
CA ALA A 180 17.27 20.10 29.99
C ALA A 180 17.40 19.11 31.16
N ASN A 181 16.30 18.54 31.68
CA ASN A 181 16.30 17.77 32.93
C ASN A 181 15.64 16.36 32.89
N ASN A 182 15.01 15.93 31.79
CA ASN A 182 14.38 14.60 31.72
C ASN A 182 15.09 13.72 30.69
N SER A 183 15.82 12.71 31.16
CA SER A 183 16.44 11.67 30.33
C SER A 183 15.39 10.96 29.49
N LEU A 184 15.66 10.74 28.21
CA LEU A 184 14.83 9.91 27.34
C LEU A 184 14.73 8.48 27.88
N LYS A 185 13.61 8.17 28.54
CA LYS A 185 13.38 6.86 29.17
C LYS A 185 12.99 5.76 28.17
N PHE A 186 12.89 6.04 26.87
CA PHE A 186 12.62 5.00 25.87
C PHE A 186 13.83 4.13 25.57
N PHE A 187 15.05 4.63 25.83
CA PHE A 187 16.28 3.92 25.49
C PHE A 187 16.95 3.49 26.79
N GLN A 188 17.00 2.18 27.01
CA GLN A 188 17.70 1.58 28.14
C GLN A 188 19.09 1.17 27.68
N GLU A 189 20.10 1.79 28.27
CA GLU A 189 21.47 1.29 28.16
C GLU A 189 21.62 0.15 29.16
N GLU A 190 22.05 -1.02 28.67
CA GLU A 190 22.43 -2.11 29.57
C GLU A 190 23.83 -1.79 30.11
N GLU A 191 23.98 -1.82 31.43
CA GLU A 191 25.25 -1.50 32.10
C GLU A 191 26.33 -2.51 31.66
N ASN A 192 27.45 -2.01 31.14
CA ASN A 192 28.64 -2.76 30.69
C ASN A 192 28.60 -3.46 29.32
N ASP A 193 27.66 -3.14 28.41
CA ASP A 193 27.69 -3.66 27.02
C ASP A 193 27.43 -2.54 25.98
N ASP A 194 28.42 -2.27 25.12
CA ASP A 194 28.33 -1.27 24.03
C ASP A 194 27.45 -1.70 22.85
N PHE A 195 27.02 -2.97 22.84
CA PHE A 195 26.27 -3.59 21.76
C PHE A 195 24.85 -3.97 22.17
N GLN A 196 24.47 -3.78 23.43
CA GLN A 196 23.10 -4.03 23.89
C GLN A 196 22.35 -2.73 24.17
N PHE A 197 21.10 -2.70 23.72
CA PHE A 197 20.19 -1.61 24.03
C PHE A 197 18.75 -2.12 24.14
N GLY A 198 18.01 -1.53 25.07
CA GLY A 198 16.59 -1.74 25.26
C GLY A 198 15.76 -0.59 24.67
N LEU A 199 14.63 -0.93 24.07
CA LEU A 199 13.57 0.00 23.69
C LEU A 199 12.35 -0.26 24.57
N ILE A 200 11.90 0.77 25.27
CA ILE A 200 10.76 0.73 26.18
C ILE A 200 9.57 1.42 25.52
N PHE A 201 8.41 0.77 25.56
CA PHE A 201 7.16 1.27 24.98
C PHE A 201 6.31 1.99 26.03
N GLU A 202 5.50 2.98 25.63
CA GLU A 202 4.49 3.53 26.54
C GLU A 202 3.41 2.50 26.84
N GLU A 203 2.93 2.51 28.08
CA GLU A 203 1.98 1.50 28.55
C GLU A 203 0.66 1.46 27.78
N GLU A 204 0.22 2.63 27.30
CA GLU A 204 -0.98 2.82 26.48
C GLU A 204 -0.89 2.16 25.10
N TYR A 205 0.32 1.81 24.63
CA TYR A 205 0.53 1.18 23.32
C TYR A 205 0.95 -0.29 23.40
N ILE A 206 1.09 -0.85 24.60
CA ILE A 206 1.51 -2.24 24.80
C ILE A 206 0.42 -3.22 24.32
N SER A 207 -0.86 -2.84 24.38
CA SER A 207 -1.99 -3.65 23.89
C SER A 207 -2.10 -3.73 22.36
N ASP A 208 -1.50 -2.79 21.65
CA ASP A 208 -1.74 -2.59 20.21
C ASP A 208 -0.70 -3.30 19.33
N ASN A 209 0.41 -3.76 19.91
CA ASN A 209 1.61 -4.08 19.15
C ASN A 209 2.11 -5.49 19.47
N SER A 210 2.22 -6.32 18.43
CA SER A 210 2.99 -7.56 18.54
C SER A 210 4.50 -7.26 18.44
N LEU A 211 5.34 -8.15 18.99
CA LEU A 211 6.80 -8.09 18.76
C LEU A 211 7.14 -8.06 17.26
N MET A 212 6.34 -8.74 16.43
CA MET A 212 6.52 -8.77 14.98
C MET A 212 6.45 -7.38 14.36
N ASP A 213 5.44 -6.61 14.74
CA ASP A 213 5.21 -5.30 14.15
C ASP A 213 6.29 -4.31 14.59
N ILE A 214 6.72 -4.40 15.85
CA ILE A 214 7.89 -3.68 16.38
C ILE A 214 9.14 -3.94 15.51
N ILE A 215 9.45 -5.20 15.22
CA ILE A 215 10.61 -5.53 14.38
C ILE A 215 10.44 -5.02 12.95
N LYS A 216 9.26 -5.16 12.35
CA LYS A 216 8.98 -4.59 11.02
C LYS A 216 9.21 -3.07 11.00
N TRP A 217 8.81 -2.35 12.05
CA TRP A 217 9.04 -0.90 12.13
C TRP A 217 10.51 -0.55 12.28
N LEU A 218 11.24 -1.25 13.15
CA LEU A 218 12.68 -1.03 13.30
C LEU A 218 13.43 -1.24 11.99
N ASN A 219 13.03 -2.23 11.19
CA ASN A 219 13.62 -2.48 9.88
C ASN A 219 13.40 -1.34 8.86
N GLU A 220 12.41 -0.48 9.06
CA GLU A 220 12.17 0.69 8.18
C GLU A 220 13.12 1.86 8.49
N ILE A 221 13.72 1.92 9.69
CA ILE A 221 14.66 2.97 10.10
C ILE A 221 15.94 2.92 9.24
N VAL A 222 16.44 4.09 8.84
CA VAL A 222 17.72 4.26 8.17
C VAL A 222 18.70 4.92 9.12
N LEU A 223 19.82 4.25 9.38
CA LEU A 223 20.88 4.81 10.21
C LEU A 223 21.70 5.81 9.39
N ILE A 224 21.97 6.96 10.01
CA ILE A 224 22.76 8.05 9.47
C ILE A 224 24.00 8.19 10.36
N PRO A 225 25.20 8.35 9.77
CA PRO A 225 26.41 8.59 10.54
C PRO A 225 26.28 9.83 11.44
N ASP A 226 26.82 9.76 12.66
CA ASP A 226 26.65 10.83 13.66
C ASP A 226 27.27 12.16 13.15
N ALA A 227 28.38 12.06 12.40
CA ALA A 227 29.02 13.22 11.76
C ALA A 227 28.10 13.99 10.81
N VAL A 228 27.12 13.32 10.18
CA VAL A 228 26.11 13.94 9.31
C VAL A 228 24.98 14.55 10.14
N LEU A 229 24.58 13.90 11.24
CA LEU A 229 23.51 14.39 12.12
C LEU A 229 23.87 15.70 12.85
N ASP A 230 25.16 15.91 13.09
CA ASP A 230 25.70 17.09 13.77
C ASP A 230 25.79 18.32 12.86
N GLN A 231 25.81 18.14 11.53
CA GLN A 231 25.98 19.23 10.55
C GLN A 231 24.68 19.49 9.77
N LYS A 232 23.99 20.59 10.12
CA LYS A 232 22.66 20.92 9.57
C LYS A 232 22.64 21.03 8.03
N ASN A 233 23.65 21.65 7.43
CA ASN A 233 23.72 21.82 5.97
C ASN A 233 24.01 20.49 5.24
N ASP A 234 24.71 19.57 5.90
CA ASP A 234 25.04 18.27 5.32
C ASP A 234 23.82 17.35 5.34
N PHE A 235 23.00 17.39 6.39
CA PHE A 235 21.78 16.58 6.46
C PHE A 235 20.75 16.92 5.37
N ASP A 236 20.52 18.22 5.10
CA ASP A 236 19.55 18.67 4.09
C ASP A 236 19.90 18.22 2.66
N THR A 237 21.16 17.89 2.40
CA THR A 237 21.66 17.38 1.11
C THR A 237 22.03 15.91 1.15
N TYR A 238 22.00 15.26 2.31
CA TYR A 238 22.42 13.87 2.49
C TYR A 238 21.52 12.90 1.74
N GLY A 239 22.07 12.09 0.84
CA GLY A 239 21.33 11.23 -0.08
C GLY A 239 21.11 11.83 -1.47
N THR A 240 21.61 13.04 -1.75
CA THR A 240 21.64 13.61 -3.11
C THR A 240 22.86 13.11 -3.90
N PRO A 241 22.93 13.30 -5.23
CA PRO A 241 24.13 12.97 -6.01
C PRO A 241 25.41 13.65 -5.51
N GLN A 242 25.31 14.89 -4.99
CA GLN A 242 26.47 15.65 -4.51
C GLN A 242 26.92 15.24 -3.10
N ASN A 243 25.99 14.72 -2.30
CA ASN A 243 26.25 14.22 -0.96
C ASN A 243 25.54 12.85 -0.80
N PRO A 244 26.08 11.78 -1.41
CA PRO A 244 25.38 10.50 -1.50
C PRO A 244 25.22 9.82 -0.14
N LEU A 245 24.21 8.95 -0.04
CA LEU A 245 23.94 8.20 1.18
C LEU A 245 25.12 7.29 1.55
N ILE A 246 25.60 7.39 2.79
CA ILE A 246 26.66 6.56 3.33
C ILE A 246 26.05 5.22 3.73
N SER A 247 26.33 4.21 2.90
CA SER A 247 25.76 2.87 3.07
C SER A 247 26.29 2.15 4.32
N TYR A 248 25.44 1.33 4.93
CA TYR A 248 25.83 0.25 5.83
C TYR A 248 25.27 -1.12 5.36
N GLY A 249 24.72 -1.15 4.15
CA GLY A 249 24.20 -2.29 3.39
C GLY A 249 25.25 -3.03 2.58
N ASN A 250 24.79 -4.03 1.82
CA ASN A 250 25.65 -4.88 0.99
C ASN A 250 26.24 -4.16 -0.23
N TYR A 251 25.69 -3.02 -0.61
CA TYR A 251 26.15 -2.20 -1.74
C TYR A 251 26.45 -0.76 -1.31
N VAL A 252 27.30 -0.08 -2.06
CA VAL A 252 27.56 1.37 -1.94
C VAL A 252 27.21 2.07 -3.24
N ILE A 253 26.91 3.36 -3.16
CA ILE A 253 26.76 4.21 -4.34
C ILE A 253 28.15 4.46 -4.92
N ASN A 254 28.42 3.96 -6.13
CA ASN A 254 29.67 4.22 -6.84
C ASN A 254 29.54 5.47 -7.74
N GLN A 255 28.43 5.58 -8.46
CA GLN A 255 28.12 6.74 -9.32
C GLN A 255 26.62 7.04 -9.29
N TYR A 256 26.26 8.31 -9.15
CA TYR A 256 24.87 8.75 -9.20
C TYR A 256 24.72 10.00 -10.08
N ILE A 257 24.07 9.85 -11.23
CA ILE A 257 23.76 10.93 -12.18
C ILE A 257 22.27 10.81 -12.50
N PRO A 258 21.38 11.65 -11.93
CA PRO A 258 19.93 11.49 -12.05
C PRO A 258 19.39 11.35 -13.47
N GLU A 259 20.05 11.97 -14.45
CA GLU A 259 19.65 11.94 -15.86
C GLU A 259 20.20 10.73 -16.63
N GLU A 260 21.26 10.07 -16.13
CA GLU A 260 21.90 8.93 -16.81
C GLU A 260 21.64 7.59 -16.10
N GLY A 261 21.84 7.55 -14.78
CA GLY A 261 21.74 6.33 -14.01
C GLY A 261 22.36 6.38 -12.61
N LEU A 262 22.16 5.29 -11.88
CA LEU A 262 22.74 5.01 -10.57
C LEU A 262 23.44 3.66 -10.63
N LEU A 263 24.74 3.65 -10.30
CA LEU A 263 25.57 2.46 -10.20
C LEU A 263 25.86 2.16 -8.73
N LEU A 264 25.40 1.01 -8.27
CA LEU A 264 25.74 0.45 -6.97
C LEU A 264 26.81 -0.62 -7.14
N SER A 265 27.79 -0.64 -6.24
CA SER A 265 28.86 -1.64 -6.22
C SER A 265 28.88 -2.40 -4.90
N LYS A 266 29.11 -3.71 -4.98
CA LYS A 266 29.11 -4.59 -3.81
C LYS A 266 30.21 -4.20 -2.84
N ARG A 267 29.89 -4.23 -1.54
CA ARG A 267 30.87 -4.12 -0.45
C ARG A 267 31.60 -5.44 -0.27
N THR A 268 32.93 -5.40 -0.38
CA THR A 268 33.80 -6.58 -0.20
C THR A 268 34.10 -6.87 1.27
N ASP A 269 33.84 -5.91 2.16
CA ASP A 269 34.09 -6.02 3.60
C ASP A 269 32.94 -6.68 4.38
N LEU A 270 31.82 -6.98 3.72
CA LEU A 270 30.67 -7.68 4.28
C LEU A 270 30.62 -9.12 3.75
N ASP A 271 30.32 -10.08 4.64
CA ASP A 271 30.11 -11.49 4.29
C ASP A 271 28.73 -11.68 3.63
N ASP A 272 28.58 -11.22 2.39
CA ASP A 272 27.36 -11.33 1.60
C ASP A 272 27.50 -12.34 0.46
N LYS A 273 26.51 -13.24 0.37
CA LYS A 273 26.36 -14.26 -0.69
C LYS A 273 25.81 -13.70 -2.01
N ALA A 274 25.55 -12.40 -2.12
CA ALA A 274 25.13 -11.78 -3.37
C ALA A 274 26.10 -12.11 -4.52
N ARG A 275 25.54 -12.52 -5.66
CA ARG A 275 26.30 -12.97 -6.82
C ARG A 275 26.77 -11.82 -7.72
N MET A 276 26.06 -10.70 -7.69
CA MET A 276 26.35 -9.55 -8.55
C MET A 276 27.42 -8.65 -7.93
N GLU A 277 28.36 -8.19 -8.74
CA GLU A 277 29.35 -7.19 -8.32
C GLU A 277 28.74 -5.79 -8.37
N ASN A 278 27.85 -5.53 -9.33
CA ASN A 278 27.22 -4.23 -9.49
C ASN A 278 25.73 -4.33 -9.82
N ILE A 279 25.01 -3.26 -9.50
CA ILE A 279 23.63 -3.01 -9.89
C ILE A 279 23.60 -1.67 -10.62
N LEU A 280 23.10 -1.65 -11.85
CA LEU A 280 22.91 -0.44 -12.63
C LEU A 280 21.43 -0.16 -12.83
N TYR A 281 20.96 0.95 -12.27
CA TYR A 281 19.70 1.57 -12.64
C TYR A 281 19.97 2.57 -13.77
N LYS A 282 19.55 2.26 -15.00
CA LYS A 282 19.77 3.12 -16.16
C LYS A 282 18.48 3.88 -16.50
N VAL A 283 18.60 5.19 -16.69
CA VAL A 283 17.46 6.05 -16.99
C VAL A 283 17.15 5.99 -18.49
N TYR A 284 15.89 5.75 -18.84
CA TYR A 284 15.38 5.82 -20.21
C TYR A 284 14.21 6.80 -20.28
N LEU A 285 14.30 7.77 -21.17
CA LEU A 285 13.21 8.71 -21.45
C LEU A 285 12.31 8.22 -22.60
N ASP A 286 12.80 7.29 -23.41
CA ASP A 286 12.07 6.74 -24.54
C ASP A 286 11.92 5.21 -24.47
N GLU A 287 10.69 4.74 -24.64
CA GLU A 287 10.33 3.33 -24.52
C GLU A 287 11.02 2.48 -25.60
N LYS A 288 11.23 3.03 -26.80
CA LYS A 288 11.82 2.31 -27.94
C LYS A 288 13.28 1.91 -27.68
N SER A 289 14.10 2.83 -27.16
CA SER A 289 15.49 2.54 -26.84
C SER A 289 15.60 1.59 -25.66
N LYS A 290 14.70 1.71 -24.67
CA LYS A 290 14.60 0.77 -23.55
C LYS A 290 14.35 -0.66 -24.04
N ILE A 291 13.35 -0.86 -24.90
CA ILE A 291 13.04 -2.18 -25.50
C ILE A 291 14.22 -2.69 -26.32
N LYS A 292 14.80 -1.84 -27.19
CA LYS A 292 15.94 -2.21 -28.03
C LYS A 292 17.16 -2.64 -27.21
N ASP A 293 17.48 -1.93 -26.14
CA ASP A 293 18.61 -2.29 -25.25
C ASP A 293 18.33 -3.61 -24.52
N PHE A 294 17.07 -3.89 -24.17
CA PHE A 294 16.68 -5.19 -23.60
C PHE A 294 16.81 -6.34 -24.63
N GLU A 295 16.32 -6.17 -25.85
CA GLU A 295 16.42 -7.16 -26.93
C GLU A 295 17.88 -7.46 -27.31
N ASN A 296 18.75 -6.46 -27.23
CA ASN A 296 20.20 -6.61 -27.46
C ASN A 296 20.96 -7.19 -26.25
N GLY A 297 20.28 -7.53 -25.16
CA GLY A 297 20.90 -8.08 -23.94
C GLY A 297 21.71 -7.05 -23.13
N LEU A 298 21.52 -5.76 -23.37
CA LEU A 298 22.14 -4.67 -22.61
C LEU A 298 21.37 -4.35 -21.32
N LEU A 299 20.15 -4.84 -21.17
CA LEU A 299 19.35 -4.82 -19.94
C LEU A 299 19.04 -6.25 -19.48
N ASN A 300 18.97 -6.46 -18.17
CA ASN A 300 18.57 -7.73 -17.59
C ASN A 300 17.07 -7.78 -17.28
N GLU A 301 16.46 -6.63 -17.04
CA GLU A 301 15.05 -6.48 -16.67
C GLU A 301 14.37 -5.39 -17.49
N LEU A 302 13.16 -5.69 -17.96
CA LEU A 302 12.27 -4.76 -18.66
C LEU A 302 10.87 -4.85 -18.07
N GLU A 303 10.39 -3.77 -17.45
CA GLU A 303 8.98 -3.62 -17.12
C GLU A 303 8.19 -3.27 -18.38
N LEU A 304 7.21 -4.11 -18.71
CA LEU A 304 6.30 -3.97 -19.84
C LEU A 304 5.02 -3.27 -19.38
N THR A 305 4.54 -2.37 -20.23
CA THR A 305 3.30 -1.61 -19.99
C THR A 305 2.04 -2.40 -20.34
N GLU A 306 2.13 -3.38 -21.25
CA GLU A 306 0.98 -4.10 -21.78
C GLU A 306 1.12 -5.62 -21.65
N GLU A 307 0.02 -6.29 -21.29
CA GLU A 307 -0.02 -7.74 -21.11
C GLU A 307 0.35 -8.50 -22.38
N LYS A 308 -0.12 -8.03 -23.54
CA LYS A 308 0.10 -8.69 -24.84
C LYS A 308 1.58 -8.82 -25.19
N ASP A 309 2.42 -7.95 -24.64
CA ASP A 309 3.85 -7.94 -24.90
C ASP A 309 4.60 -9.01 -24.10
N LYS A 310 4.00 -9.58 -23.04
CA LYS A 310 4.65 -10.63 -22.22
C LYS A 310 5.02 -11.86 -23.05
N HIS A 311 4.18 -12.23 -24.01
CA HIS A 311 4.37 -13.40 -24.88
C HIS A 311 5.51 -13.22 -25.89
N LYS A 312 6.01 -12.00 -26.09
CA LYS A 312 7.19 -11.74 -26.93
C LYS A 312 8.48 -12.26 -26.29
N TYR A 313 8.47 -12.48 -24.97
CA TYR A 313 9.65 -12.85 -24.21
C TYR A 313 9.48 -14.23 -23.57
N LYS A 314 10.53 -15.07 -23.65
CA LYS A 314 10.51 -16.44 -23.13
C LYS A 314 10.41 -16.51 -21.60
N GLN A 315 10.88 -15.47 -20.91
CA GLN A 315 10.97 -15.43 -19.45
C GLN A 315 10.35 -14.12 -18.96
N PHE A 316 9.21 -14.21 -18.29
CA PHE A 316 8.53 -13.07 -17.69
C PHE A 316 7.89 -13.46 -16.34
N ALA A 317 7.71 -12.49 -15.46
CA ALA A 317 6.89 -12.61 -14.26
C ALA A 317 5.68 -11.68 -14.36
N THR A 318 4.54 -12.16 -13.90
CA THR A 318 3.34 -11.33 -13.70
C THR A 318 3.26 -11.01 -12.22
N VAL A 319 3.23 -9.73 -11.86
CA VAL A 319 3.29 -9.28 -10.46
C VAL A 319 2.08 -8.39 -10.18
N PRO A 320 1.29 -8.67 -9.13
CA PRO A 320 0.16 -7.81 -8.77
C PRO A 320 0.66 -6.41 -8.38
N LYS A 321 -0.08 -5.37 -8.77
CA LYS A 321 0.15 -3.98 -8.32
C LYS A 321 -0.61 -3.65 -7.03
N ASN A 322 -1.33 -4.62 -6.45
CA ASN A 322 -2.27 -4.42 -5.33
C ASN A 322 -3.21 -3.26 -5.62
N GLN A 323 -3.75 -3.23 -6.83
CA GLN A 323 -4.62 -2.19 -7.35
C GLN A 323 -5.64 -2.85 -8.28
N GLN A 324 -6.91 -2.51 -8.13
CA GLN A 324 -7.99 -3.00 -8.97
C GLN A 324 -8.61 -1.84 -9.72
N THR A 325 -8.90 -2.08 -11.00
CA THR A 325 -9.69 -1.16 -11.82
C THR A 325 -11.15 -1.55 -11.65
N ILE A 326 -11.96 -0.57 -11.27
CA ILE A 326 -13.34 -0.77 -10.82
C ILE A 326 -14.27 0.17 -11.60
N LEU A 327 -15.43 -0.35 -12.00
CA LEU A 327 -16.58 0.44 -12.44
C LEU A 327 -17.49 0.73 -11.24
N PHE A 328 -17.67 2.01 -10.93
CA PHE A 328 -18.59 2.53 -9.94
C PHE A 328 -19.88 3.02 -10.59
N LEU A 329 -21.01 2.69 -9.99
CA LEU A 329 -22.33 3.19 -10.37
C LEU A 329 -22.77 4.23 -9.35
N ASN A 330 -23.13 5.41 -9.82
CA ASN A 330 -23.70 6.45 -8.98
C ASN A 330 -25.11 6.04 -8.54
N GLN A 331 -25.33 5.76 -7.25
CA GLN A 331 -26.63 5.27 -6.76
C GLN A 331 -27.65 6.39 -6.47
N GLY A 332 -27.29 7.66 -6.64
CA GLY A 332 -28.25 8.77 -6.61
C GLY A 332 -27.80 9.97 -5.78
N PRO A 333 -28.68 10.96 -5.58
CA PRO A 333 -28.33 12.18 -4.87
C PRO A 333 -28.13 11.92 -3.36
N ARG A 334 -26.96 12.30 -2.84
CA ARG A 334 -26.66 12.36 -1.40
C ARG A 334 -27.27 13.62 -0.77
N HIS A 335 -27.68 13.52 0.49
CA HIS A 335 -28.16 14.65 1.29
C HIS A 335 -27.14 15.00 2.38
N ASP A 336 -25.86 15.16 1.98
CA ASP A 336 -24.81 15.57 2.92
C ASP A 336 -24.77 17.09 3.04
N ASP A 337 -25.09 17.60 4.24
CA ASP A 337 -25.03 19.01 4.61
C ASP A 337 -23.61 19.61 4.46
N ARG A 338 -22.54 18.79 4.50
CA ARG A 338 -21.14 19.24 4.30
C ARG A 338 -20.84 19.68 2.86
N LEU A 339 -21.61 19.18 1.88
CA LEU A 339 -21.38 19.36 0.44
C LEU A 339 -22.47 20.21 -0.25
N MET A 340 -23.40 20.74 0.53
CA MET A 340 -24.47 21.67 0.10
C MET A 340 -23.94 23.09 -0.23
N MET A 341 -22.64 23.34 -0.10
CA MET A 341 -22.07 24.70 -0.25
C MET A 341 -21.99 25.22 -1.69
N ASP A 342 -22.16 24.38 -2.72
CA ASP A 342 -22.32 24.86 -4.11
C ASP A 342 -23.56 24.25 -4.77
N GLU A 343 -24.62 25.07 -4.90
CA GLU A 343 -25.88 24.70 -5.54
C GLU A 343 -25.72 24.46 -7.06
N ASN A 344 -24.63 24.94 -7.67
CA ASN A 344 -24.40 24.85 -9.12
C ASN A 344 -23.84 23.49 -9.57
N ILE A 345 -23.41 22.64 -8.64
CA ILE A 345 -22.73 21.36 -8.94
C ILE A 345 -23.70 20.18 -8.79
N LYS A 346 -25.03 20.29 -8.97
CA LYS A 346 -25.95 19.14 -8.81
C LYS A 346 -26.19 18.39 -10.13
N LYS A 347 -25.71 17.15 -10.26
CA LYS A 347 -26.15 16.22 -11.33
C LYS A 347 -27.30 15.34 -10.86
N THR A 348 -28.36 15.31 -11.66
CA THR A 348 -29.45 14.36 -11.49
C THR A 348 -29.09 13.05 -12.19
N VAL A 349 -28.82 12.00 -11.40
CA VAL A 349 -28.50 10.68 -11.93
C VAL A 349 -29.78 10.00 -12.43
N PRO A 350 -29.81 9.47 -13.67
CA PRO A 350 -30.97 8.73 -14.16
C PRO A 350 -31.26 7.50 -13.30
N SER A 351 -32.51 7.34 -12.83
CA SER A 351 -32.92 6.26 -11.93
C SER A 351 -32.79 4.84 -12.50
N ILE A 352 -32.43 4.71 -13.79
CA ILE A 352 -32.11 3.42 -14.41
C ILE A 352 -30.79 2.85 -13.87
N VAL A 353 -29.84 3.70 -13.43
CA VAL A 353 -28.54 3.27 -12.88
C VAL A 353 -28.72 2.44 -11.59
N SER A 354 -29.72 2.81 -10.78
CA SER A 354 -30.11 2.11 -9.55
C SER A 354 -31.06 0.92 -9.79
N ASP A 355 -31.44 0.62 -11.04
CA ASP A 355 -32.35 -0.49 -11.33
C ASP A 355 -31.62 -1.83 -11.36
N ASN A 356 -32.15 -2.82 -10.64
CA ASN A 356 -31.56 -4.15 -10.53
C ASN A 356 -31.39 -4.85 -11.89
N ASN A 357 -32.32 -4.67 -12.84
CA ASN A 357 -32.20 -5.30 -14.16
C ASN A 357 -31.08 -4.64 -14.99
N PHE A 358 -30.94 -3.31 -14.91
CA PHE A 358 -29.82 -2.61 -15.55
C PHE A 358 -28.47 -3.05 -14.99
N GLN A 359 -28.37 -3.14 -13.66
CA GLN A 359 -27.18 -3.62 -12.95
C GLN A 359 -26.82 -5.07 -13.34
N LYS A 360 -27.83 -5.95 -13.45
CA LYS A 360 -27.63 -7.33 -13.94
C LYS A 360 -27.10 -7.35 -15.39
N VAL A 361 -27.62 -6.49 -16.26
CA VAL A 361 -27.14 -6.35 -17.65
C VAL A 361 -25.69 -5.88 -17.68
N LEU A 362 -25.34 -4.83 -16.93
CA LEU A 362 -23.96 -4.35 -16.82
C LEU A 362 -23.01 -5.45 -16.35
N ASN A 363 -23.40 -6.21 -15.32
CA ASN A 363 -22.62 -7.34 -14.82
C ASN A 363 -22.32 -8.36 -15.94
N GLN A 364 -23.36 -8.78 -16.68
CA GLN A 364 -23.18 -9.77 -17.76
C GLN A 364 -22.33 -9.24 -18.92
N LEU A 365 -22.48 -7.96 -19.30
CA LEU A 365 -21.65 -7.33 -20.34
C LEU A 365 -20.17 -7.27 -19.94
N ILE A 366 -19.89 -6.88 -18.70
CA ILE A 366 -18.52 -6.85 -18.16
C ILE A 366 -17.93 -8.25 -18.20
N ARG A 367 -18.67 -9.27 -17.77
CA ARG A 367 -18.20 -10.67 -17.83
C ARG A 367 -17.86 -11.12 -19.24
N GLN A 368 -18.70 -10.87 -20.23
CA GLN A 368 -18.44 -11.25 -21.62
C GLN A 368 -17.11 -10.69 -22.15
N LYS A 369 -16.71 -9.50 -21.69
CA LYS A 369 -15.46 -8.85 -22.10
C LYS A 369 -14.25 -9.25 -21.25
N VAL A 370 -14.47 -9.48 -19.95
CA VAL A 370 -13.42 -9.70 -18.96
C VAL A 370 -13.06 -11.20 -18.83
N GLU A 371 -14.04 -12.11 -18.83
CA GLU A 371 -13.81 -13.56 -18.65
C GLU A 371 -12.84 -14.23 -19.66
N PRO A 372 -12.68 -13.80 -20.93
CA PRO A 372 -11.72 -14.46 -21.84
C PRO A 372 -10.26 -14.40 -21.38
N ASN A 373 -9.90 -13.44 -20.53
CA ASN A 373 -8.52 -13.24 -20.03
C ASN A 373 -8.38 -13.32 -18.50
N PHE A 374 -9.48 -13.45 -17.74
CA PHE A 374 -9.50 -13.23 -16.29
C PHE A 374 -9.55 -14.52 -15.45
N ILE A 375 -10.16 -15.60 -15.98
CA ILE A 375 -10.43 -16.83 -15.20
C ILE A 375 -9.14 -17.59 -14.81
N ALA A 376 -8.03 -17.40 -15.53
CA ALA A 376 -6.78 -18.10 -15.22
C ALA A 376 -5.96 -17.48 -14.07
N SER A 377 -6.21 -16.22 -13.66
CA SER A 377 -5.33 -15.50 -12.71
C SER A 377 -5.94 -15.21 -11.34
N VAL A 378 -7.26 -15.30 -11.17
CA VAL A 378 -7.98 -14.76 -10.00
C VAL A 378 -8.21 -15.78 -8.89
N GLU A 379 -7.77 -17.03 -9.06
CA GLU A 379 -8.04 -18.08 -8.08
C GLU A 379 -7.31 -17.92 -6.72
N LYS A 380 -6.50 -16.88 -6.50
CA LYS A 380 -5.77 -16.70 -5.23
C LYS A 380 -5.54 -15.24 -4.84
N LYS A 381 -6.23 -14.88 -3.74
CA LYS A 381 -5.86 -13.94 -2.67
C LYS A 381 -6.40 -12.52 -2.81
N THR A 382 -7.14 -12.12 -1.77
CA THR A 382 -7.76 -10.80 -1.49
C THR A 382 -9.08 -10.50 -2.20
N ASN A 383 -10.11 -11.33 -1.97
CA ASN A 383 -11.49 -11.02 -2.34
C ASN A 383 -12.09 -9.98 -1.36
N LEU A 384 -11.71 -8.71 -1.55
CA LEU A 384 -12.46 -7.57 -1.00
C LEU A 384 -13.87 -7.51 -1.60
N PHE A 385 -13.99 -7.90 -2.87
CA PHE A 385 -15.24 -8.19 -3.55
C PHE A 385 -15.29 -9.70 -3.78
N ASP A 386 -16.23 -10.40 -3.15
CA ASP A 386 -16.52 -11.77 -3.56
C ASP A 386 -17.31 -11.68 -4.87
N TYR A 387 -16.71 -12.18 -5.96
CA TYR A 387 -17.33 -12.20 -7.27
C TYR A 387 -18.62 -13.05 -7.24
N GLN A 388 -19.76 -12.42 -6.96
CA GLN A 388 -21.09 -12.94 -7.26
C GLN A 388 -21.57 -12.27 -8.56
N LEU A 389 -20.94 -12.45 -9.70
CA LEU A 389 -20.61 -13.75 -10.18
C LEU A 389 -21.87 -14.55 -10.64
N SER A 390 -23.10 -14.00 -10.64
CA SER A 390 -24.33 -14.80 -10.91
C SER A 390 -24.24 -15.62 -12.21
N ASP A 391 -24.39 -16.93 -12.13
CA ASP A 391 -24.40 -17.85 -13.30
C ASP A 391 -25.67 -17.72 -14.16
N GLU A 392 -26.55 -16.77 -13.81
CA GLU A 392 -27.78 -16.50 -14.53
C GLU A 392 -27.47 -15.98 -15.95
N ILE A 393 -27.69 -16.83 -16.95
CA ILE A 393 -27.70 -16.42 -18.36
C ILE A 393 -28.94 -15.56 -18.57
N LEU A 394 -28.77 -14.25 -18.70
CA LEU A 394 -29.87 -13.34 -18.99
C LEU A 394 -29.99 -13.08 -20.48
N ASN A 395 -31.21 -12.87 -20.95
CA ASN A 395 -31.46 -12.20 -22.21
C ASN A 395 -31.24 -10.70 -22.01
N ILE A 396 -30.08 -10.20 -22.42
CA ILE A 396 -29.66 -8.80 -22.24
C ILE A 396 -30.71 -7.84 -22.79
N LYS A 397 -31.27 -8.12 -23.99
CA LYS A 397 -32.22 -7.22 -24.65
C LYS A 397 -33.51 -7.08 -23.85
N ASP A 398 -34.12 -8.21 -23.49
CA ASP A 398 -35.39 -8.22 -22.74
C ASP A 398 -35.22 -7.62 -21.33
N THR A 399 -34.09 -7.89 -20.69
CA THR A 399 -33.79 -7.41 -19.34
C THR A 399 -33.56 -5.90 -19.33
N LEU A 400 -32.83 -5.38 -20.31
CA LEU A 400 -32.60 -3.96 -20.48
C LEU A 400 -33.89 -3.21 -20.87
N GLU A 401 -34.74 -3.80 -21.73
CA GLU A 401 -36.04 -3.22 -22.09
C GLU A 401 -36.95 -3.08 -20.87
N LYS A 402 -37.02 -4.10 -19.99
CA LYS A 402 -37.76 -4.02 -18.71
C LYS A 402 -37.30 -2.85 -17.85
N SER A 403 -35.98 -2.66 -17.75
CA SER A 403 -35.40 -1.54 -17.01
C SER A 403 -35.74 -0.19 -17.62
N TYR A 404 -35.64 -0.08 -18.96
CA TYR A 404 -36.02 1.12 -19.69
C TYR A 404 -37.51 1.46 -19.49
N LEU A 405 -38.41 0.49 -19.62
CA LEU A 405 -39.86 0.71 -19.44
C LEU A 405 -40.19 1.18 -18.02
N LEU A 406 -39.50 0.64 -17.01
CA LEU A 406 -39.64 1.10 -15.62
C LEU A 406 -39.18 2.56 -15.49
N TRP A 407 -38.03 2.92 -16.05
CA TRP A 407 -37.55 4.30 -16.05
C TRP A 407 -38.50 5.25 -16.80
N LYS A 408 -39.00 4.83 -17.98
CA LYS A 408 -39.92 5.60 -18.82
C LYS A 408 -41.25 5.85 -18.12
N SER A 409 -41.74 4.89 -17.33
CA SER A 409 -42.97 5.07 -16.53
C SER A 409 -42.84 6.21 -15.50
N LYS A 410 -41.63 6.44 -14.98
CA LYS A 410 -41.30 7.53 -14.05
C LYS A 410 -40.95 8.84 -14.76
N ASN A 411 -40.56 8.76 -16.04
CA ASN A 411 -40.10 9.89 -16.86
C ASN A 411 -40.85 9.96 -18.20
N PRO A 412 -42.19 10.12 -18.21
CA PRO A 412 -43.01 9.96 -19.41
C PRO A 412 -42.68 10.97 -20.52
N SER A 413 -42.11 12.14 -20.17
CA SER A 413 -41.72 13.20 -21.11
C SER A 413 -40.39 12.97 -21.83
N SER A 414 -39.59 11.97 -21.43
CA SER A 414 -38.25 11.74 -21.99
C SER A 414 -38.19 10.39 -22.70
N ASP A 415 -37.81 10.37 -23.97
CA ASP A 415 -37.66 9.14 -24.77
C ASP A 415 -36.21 8.64 -24.86
N LEU A 416 -35.26 9.46 -24.43
CA LEU A 416 -33.83 9.19 -24.46
C LEU A 416 -33.23 9.30 -23.07
N ILE A 417 -32.49 8.27 -22.67
CA ILE A 417 -31.61 8.26 -21.51
C ILE A 417 -30.20 8.59 -22.01
N VAL A 418 -29.56 9.56 -21.37
CA VAL A 418 -28.14 9.87 -21.60
C VAL A 418 -27.39 9.60 -20.30
N LEU A 419 -26.35 8.78 -20.37
CA LEU A 419 -25.46 8.46 -19.26
C LEU A 419 -24.06 8.97 -19.56
N ASP A 420 -23.43 9.61 -18.59
CA ASP A 420 -22.02 9.98 -18.67
C ASP A 420 -21.16 8.94 -17.95
N LEU A 421 -20.30 8.30 -18.72
CA LEU A 421 -19.28 7.36 -18.29
C LEU A 421 -17.93 8.09 -18.23
N VAL A 422 -17.42 8.31 -17.03
CA VAL A 422 -16.15 9.00 -16.85
C VAL A 422 -14.99 8.02 -16.72
N ILE A 423 -13.88 8.37 -17.39
CA ILE A 423 -12.59 7.72 -17.27
C ILE A 423 -11.46 8.72 -17.03
N GLU A 424 -10.33 8.24 -16.51
CA GLU A 424 -9.10 9.01 -16.38
C GLU A 424 -8.51 9.35 -17.74
N LYS A 425 -8.02 10.59 -17.89
CA LYS A 425 -7.36 11.06 -19.11
C LYS A 425 -6.09 10.25 -19.39
N ASN A 426 -5.89 9.90 -20.65
CA ASN A 426 -4.73 9.16 -21.19
C ASN A 426 -4.61 7.68 -20.82
N ASP A 427 -5.61 7.06 -20.19
CA ASP A 427 -5.62 5.60 -19.99
C ASP A 427 -6.32 4.88 -21.16
N ILE A 428 -5.52 4.23 -22.01
CA ILE A 428 -6.00 3.52 -23.21
C ILE A 428 -6.89 2.33 -22.83
N ARG A 429 -6.55 1.58 -21.78
CA ARG A 429 -7.28 0.36 -21.39
C ARG A 429 -8.63 0.71 -20.79
N LYS A 430 -8.70 1.74 -19.93
CA LYS A 430 -9.98 2.26 -19.41
C LYS A 430 -10.85 2.81 -20.53
N LYS A 431 -10.25 3.48 -21.52
CA LYS A 431 -10.97 3.95 -22.72
C LYS A 431 -11.55 2.81 -23.56
N GLU A 432 -10.77 1.77 -23.83
CA GLU A 432 -11.24 0.59 -24.57
C GLU A 432 -12.42 -0.11 -23.87
N LEU A 433 -12.39 -0.18 -22.54
CA LEU A 433 -13.50 -0.72 -21.75
C LEU A 433 -14.72 0.20 -21.78
N ALA A 434 -14.53 1.52 -21.69
CA ALA A 434 -15.62 2.47 -21.77
C ALA A 434 -16.30 2.45 -23.15
N ASP A 435 -15.51 2.38 -24.23
CA ASP A 435 -16.03 2.27 -25.60
C ASP A 435 -16.76 0.94 -25.82
N PHE A 436 -16.30 -0.15 -25.19
CA PHE A 436 -17.01 -1.43 -25.19
C PHE A 436 -18.37 -1.33 -24.47
N ILE A 437 -18.41 -0.85 -23.22
CA ILE A 437 -19.64 -0.69 -22.44
C ILE A 437 -20.65 0.18 -23.20
N LYS A 438 -20.16 1.30 -23.75
CA LYS A 438 -20.95 2.19 -24.61
C LYS A 438 -21.59 1.43 -25.77
N LYS A 439 -20.76 0.75 -26.57
CA LYS A 439 -21.21 0.04 -27.77
C LYS A 439 -22.24 -1.02 -27.43
N GLU A 440 -22.01 -1.83 -26.41
CA GLU A 440 -22.92 -2.92 -26.08
C GLU A 440 -24.26 -2.40 -25.56
N LEU A 441 -24.28 -1.41 -24.67
CA LEU A 441 -25.54 -0.86 -24.15
C LEU A 441 -26.35 -0.11 -25.21
N GLU A 442 -25.70 0.68 -26.08
CA GLU A 442 -26.38 1.42 -27.15
C GLU A 442 -26.99 0.47 -28.21
N ASN A 443 -26.39 -0.71 -28.43
CA ASN A 443 -26.84 -1.69 -29.43
C ASN A 443 -27.72 -2.83 -28.87
N SER A 444 -27.91 -2.89 -27.55
CA SER A 444 -28.63 -3.98 -26.88
C SER A 444 -30.15 -3.81 -26.82
N LEU A 445 -30.70 -2.69 -27.32
CA LEU A 445 -32.16 -2.50 -27.38
C LEU A 445 -32.75 -3.02 -28.71
N ASN A 446 -34.04 -3.37 -28.69
CA ASN A 446 -34.70 -4.00 -29.82
C ASN A 446 -34.85 -3.05 -31.02
N THR A 447 -35.01 -3.60 -32.23
CA THR A 447 -34.88 -2.85 -33.51
C THR A 447 -35.97 -1.82 -33.80
N GLU A 448 -37.13 -1.89 -33.13
CA GLU A 448 -38.19 -0.86 -33.21
C GLU A 448 -37.93 0.32 -32.25
N THR A 449 -36.90 0.21 -31.40
CA THR A 449 -36.54 1.13 -30.30
C THR A 449 -35.05 1.44 -30.29
N LEU A 450 -34.44 1.55 -31.47
CA LEU A 450 -33.05 1.98 -31.62
C LEU A 450 -32.85 3.39 -31.03
N GLN A 451 -31.76 3.57 -30.27
CA GLN A 451 -31.28 4.84 -29.71
C GLN A 451 -32.07 5.44 -28.53
N LYS A 452 -32.57 4.62 -27.59
CA LYS A 452 -33.18 5.13 -26.33
C LYS A 452 -32.24 5.25 -25.15
N ILE A 453 -31.06 4.65 -25.22
CA ILE A 453 -29.96 4.84 -24.26
C ILE A 453 -28.74 5.30 -25.05
N LYS A 454 -28.09 6.36 -24.58
CA LYS A 454 -26.85 6.90 -25.13
C LYS A 454 -25.81 7.05 -24.03
N ILE A 455 -24.56 6.73 -24.33
CA ILE A 455 -23.43 6.86 -23.40
C ILE A 455 -22.43 7.89 -23.93
N ASN A 456 -22.18 8.93 -23.13
CA ASN A 456 -21.11 9.88 -23.33
C ASN A 456 -19.88 9.40 -22.55
N VAL A 457 -18.78 9.11 -23.24
CA VAL A 457 -17.50 8.84 -22.59
C VAL A 457 -16.79 10.16 -22.36
N LEU A 458 -16.63 10.53 -21.10
CA LEU A 458 -15.97 11.77 -20.69
C LEU A 458 -14.59 11.45 -20.11
N MET A 459 -13.57 12.21 -20.52
CA MET A 459 -12.21 12.07 -19.99
C MET A 459 -11.96 13.19 -18.99
N SER A 460 -11.54 12.84 -17.78
CA SER A 460 -11.23 13.80 -16.72
C SER A 460 -9.78 13.66 -16.25
N GLU A 461 -9.15 14.77 -15.89
CA GLU A 461 -7.87 14.75 -15.19
C GLU A 461 -8.14 14.48 -13.70
N PHE A 462 -8.01 13.23 -13.29
CA PHE A 462 -8.05 12.88 -11.88
C PHE A 462 -6.64 13.01 -11.29
N ASN A 463 -6.50 13.81 -10.25
CA ASN A 463 -5.32 13.70 -9.40
C ASN A 463 -5.69 12.80 -8.23
N GLU A 464 -5.33 11.51 -8.28
CA GLU A 464 -5.61 10.51 -7.22
C GLU A 464 -5.14 10.94 -5.81
N ARG A 465 -4.42 12.06 -5.68
CA ARG A 465 -3.79 12.58 -4.45
C ARG A 465 -4.20 13.98 -4.06
N ALA A 466 -4.86 14.74 -4.93
CA ALA A 466 -5.44 15.99 -4.48
C ALA A 466 -6.73 15.61 -3.76
N GLY A 467 -6.78 15.76 -2.43
CA GLY A 467 -8.01 15.67 -1.63
C GLY A 467 -9.00 16.79 -1.94
N VAL A 468 -9.19 17.10 -3.23
CA VAL A 468 -10.08 18.10 -3.79
C VAL A 468 -10.75 17.45 -4.99
N PHE A 469 -12.03 17.13 -4.99
CA PHE A 469 -12.82 16.39 -4.02
C PHE A 469 -13.47 15.28 -4.87
N LEU A 470 -13.31 14.00 -4.51
CA LEU A 470 -14.06 12.93 -5.18
C LEU A 470 -15.57 13.16 -5.00
N GLU A 471 -15.92 13.87 -3.92
CA GLU A 471 -17.22 14.38 -3.51
C GLU A 471 -17.79 15.48 -4.44
N GLU A 472 -16.95 16.33 -5.03
CA GLU A 472 -17.36 17.24 -6.11
C GLU A 472 -17.55 16.48 -7.43
N PHE A 473 -16.73 15.44 -7.64
CA PHE A 473 -16.78 14.59 -8.83
C PHE A 473 -18.01 13.66 -8.86
N GLN A 474 -18.50 13.21 -7.70
CA GLN A 474 -19.74 12.42 -7.54
C GLN A 474 -20.96 13.04 -8.21
N LYS A 475 -20.95 14.36 -8.43
CA LYS A 475 -22.02 15.08 -9.10
C LYS A 475 -21.72 15.33 -10.58
N THR A 476 -20.86 14.54 -11.22
CA THR A 476 -20.51 14.69 -12.65
C THR A 476 -20.61 13.39 -13.47
N TYR A 477 -20.64 12.21 -12.83
CA TYR A 477 -20.76 10.92 -13.52
C TYR A 477 -22.05 10.17 -13.18
N ASP A 478 -22.51 9.35 -14.12
CA ASP A 478 -23.48 8.27 -13.85
C ASP A 478 -22.73 6.96 -13.61
N LEU A 479 -21.65 6.77 -14.37
CA LEU A 479 -20.74 5.63 -14.29
C LEU A 479 -19.28 6.12 -14.24
N LEU A 480 -18.43 5.50 -13.42
CA LEU A 480 -17.02 5.89 -13.27
C LEU A 480 -16.10 4.67 -13.35
N ILE A 481 -15.10 4.68 -14.23
CA ILE A 481 -14.00 3.70 -14.18
C ILE A 481 -12.80 4.34 -13.48
N ALA A 482 -12.42 3.81 -12.33
CA ALA A 482 -11.32 4.31 -11.53
C ALA A 482 -10.49 3.17 -10.93
N ASP A 483 -9.23 3.47 -10.63
CA ASP A 483 -8.38 2.53 -9.92
C ASP A 483 -8.54 2.68 -8.40
N VAL A 484 -8.35 1.56 -7.71
CA VAL A 484 -8.43 1.49 -6.26
C VAL A 484 -7.31 0.62 -5.72
N PHE A 485 -6.55 1.14 -4.74
CA PHE A 485 -5.48 0.40 -4.08
C PHE A 485 -6.03 -0.58 -3.04
N LEU A 486 -5.45 -1.78 -2.96
CA LEU A 486 -5.74 -2.79 -1.94
C LEU A 486 -4.65 -2.67 -0.85
N GLU A 487 -4.88 -1.96 0.25
CA GLU A 487 -3.99 -2.07 1.43
C GLU A 487 -4.61 -2.97 2.50
N GLU A 488 -3.78 -3.81 3.15
CA GLU A 488 -4.21 -4.88 4.06
C GLU A 488 -4.31 -4.47 5.55
N SER A 489 -4.08 -3.22 5.94
CA SER A 489 -4.15 -2.88 7.38
C SER A 489 -5.59 -2.64 7.87
N ASP A 490 -5.95 -3.20 9.03
CA ASP A 490 -7.31 -3.12 9.58
C ASP A 490 -7.84 -1.70 9.80
N ASP A 491 -6.99 -0.77 10.25
CA ASP A 491 -7.33 0.65 10.41
C ASP A 491 -7.63 1.31 9.04
N PHE A 492 -6.91 0.91 8.00
CA PHE A 492 -7.12 1.42 6.65
C PHE A 492 -8.42 0.88 6.04
N LEU A 493 -8.83 -0.34 6.39
CA LEU A 493 -9.93 -1.03 5.73
C LEU A 493 -11.30 -0.33 5.91
N ILE A 494 -11.58 0.26 7.08
CA ILE A 494 -12.84 1.04 7.27
C ILE A 494 -12.78 2.36 6.51
N THR A 495 -11.70 3.10 6.64
CA THR A 495 -11.48 4.35 5.87
C THR A 495 -11.59 4.08 4.36
N TYR A 496 -11.09 2.93 3.93
CA TYR A 496 -11.18 2.46 2.56
C TYR A 496 -12.62 2.14 2.14
N TYR A 497 -13.38 1.40 2.96
CA TYR A 497 -14.80 1.15 2.69
C TYR A 497 -15.61 2.44 2.62
N LEU A 498 -15.36 3.39 3.51
CA LEU A 498 -15.98 4.72 3.47
C LEU A 498 -15.62 5.46 2.17
N SER A 499 -14.35 5.45 1.78
CA SER A 499 -13.93 6.00 0.49
C SER A 499 -14.62 5.34 -0.71
N LEU A 500 -14.86 4.02 -0.67
CA LEU A 500 -15.65 3.32 -1.70
C LEU A 500 -17.12 3.78 -1.70
N LEU A 501 -17.72 3.94 -0.52
CA LEU A 501 -19.09 4.44 -0.37
C LEU A 501 -19.23 5.85 -0.96
N ASP A 502 -18.24 6.71 -0.74
CA ASP A 502 -18.15 8.01 -1.39
C ASP A 502 -18.15 7.83 -2.92
N LYS A 503 -17.30 6.96 -3.48
CA LYS A 503 -17.26 6.72 -4.94
C LYS A 503 -18.55 6.12 -5.52
N MET A 504 -19.33 5.39 -4.74
CA MET A 504 -20.62 4.85 -5.19
C MET A 504 -21.75 5.87 -5.06
N ASN A 505 -21.55 6.89 -4.22
CA ASN A 505 -22.56 7.88 -3.87
C ASN A 505 -23.85 7.20 -3.38
N VAL A 506 -23.70 6.34 -2.37
CA VAL A 506 -24.81 5.58 -1.77
C VAL A 506 -25.73 6.51 -0.99
N SER A 507 -27.04 6.29 -1.09
CA SER A 507 -28.06 7.02 -0.35
C SER A 507 -27.82 6.95 1.17
N ASP A 508 -27.91 8.09 1.86
CA ASP A 508 -27.78 8.20 3.33
C ASP A 508 -28.88 7.42 4.11
N ASN A 509 -29.95 6.98 3.42
CA ASN A 509 -30.98 6.10 4.00
C ASN A 509 -30.48 4.67 4.30
N VAL A 510 -29.26 4.30 3.91
CA VAL A 510 -28.66 3.02 4.29
C VAL A 510 -28.12 3.13 5.71
N LEU A 511 -28.83 2.49 6.64
CA LEU A 511 -28.56 2.59 8.06
C LEU A 511 -27.99 1.29 8.61
N PHE A 512 -26.89 1.38 9.35
CA PHE A 512 -26.36 0.30 10.16
C PHE A 512 -27.12 0.23 11.48
N GLU A 513 -27.76 -0.92 11.76
CA GLU A 513 -28.47 -1.14 13.01
C GLU A 513 -27.48 -1.62 14.10
N TYR A 514 -27.18 -0.71 15.02
CA TYR A 514 -26.27 -0.93 16.14
C TYR A 514 -26.92 -1.71 17.31
N ALA A 515 -28.25 -1.75 17.37
CA ALA A 515 -29.02 -2.36 18.46
C ALA A 515 -28.81 -3.87 18.64
N GLN A 516 -28.14 -4.54 17.69
CA GLN A 516 -27.90 -5.99 17.71
C GLN A 516 -26.82 -6.44 18.70
N LEU A 517 -26.07 -5.52 19.32
CA LEU A 517 -25.07 -5.85 20.35
C LEU A 517 -25.70 -5.93 21.77
N PRO A 518 -25.14 -6.72 22.70
CA PRO A 518 -25.58 -6.74 24.09
C PRO A 518 -25.59 -5.36 24.76
N THR A 519 -26.57 -5.08 25.63
CA THR A 519 -26.77 -3.76 26.28
C THR A 519 -25.52 -3.22 27.00
N GLU A 520 -24.72 -4.10 27.61
CA GLU A 520 -23.46 -3.73 28.26
C GLU A 520 -22.43 -3.21 27.24
N GLN A 521 -22.32 -3.87 26.08
CA GLN A 521 -21.45 -3.41 24.99
C GLN A 521 -21.95 -2.10 24.41
N GLN A 522 -23.27 -1.93 24.29
CA GLN A 522 -23.85 -0.69 23.80
C GLN A 522 -23.51 0.50 24.71
N THR A 523 -23.55 0.30 26.03
CA THR A 523 -23.22 1.36 27.00
C THR A 523 -21.76 1.81 26.86
N VAL A 524 -20.85 0.85 26.66
CA VAL A 524 -19.42 1.10 26.42
C VAL A 524 -19.20 1.85 25.11
N LEU A 525 -19.83 1.39 24.03
CA LEU A 525 -19.69 1.98 22.70
C LEU A 525 -20.28 3.41 22.64
N SER A 526 -21.46 3.65 23.22
CA SER A 526 -22.05 5.00 23.31
C SER A 526 -21.16 5.97 24.08
N LYS A 527 -20.44 5.51 25.10
CA LYS A 527 -19.47 6.33 25.85
C LYS A 527 -18.22 6.66 25.02
N ILE A 528 -17.66 5.69 24.31
CA ILE A 528 -16.37 5.82 23.60
C ILE A 528 -16.53 6.48 22.23
N LEU A 529 -17.51 6.02 21.46
CA LEU A 529 -17.77 6.42 20.07
C LEU A 529 -18.77 7.58 19.98
N LYS A 530 -19.43 7.94 21.10
CA LYS A 530 -20.47 8.97 21.18
C LYS A 530 -21.69 8.68 20.29
N ILE A 531 -22.06 7.41 20.20
CA ILE A 531 -23.25 6.97 19.47
C ILE A 531 -24.51 7.51 20.16
N SER A 532 -25.25 8.35 19.45
CA SER A 532 -26.52 8.96 19.91
C SER A 532 -27.76 8.34 19.30
N SER A 533 -27.61 7.43 18.33
CA SER A 533 -28.70 6.77 17.60
C SER A 533 -28.45 5.28 17.50
N ASN A 534 -29.51 4.47 17.52
CA ASN A 534 -29.44 3.03 17.28
C ASN A 534 -29.25 2.68 15.79
N HIS A 535 -29.42 3.67 14.91
CA HIS A 535 -29.23 3.57 13.48
C HIS A 535 -28.16 4.57 13.05
N LEU A 536 -27.09 4.08 12.44
CA LEU A 536 -25.95 4.90 12.01
C LEU A 536 -25.95 5.00 10.49
N GLY A 537 -26.02 6.21 9.95
CA GLY A 537 -25.71 6.47 8.55
C GLY A 537 -24.19 6.57 8.34
N ILE A 538 -23.78 6.84 7.11
CA ILE A 538 -22.36 6.92 6.72
C ILE A 538 -21.63 8.01 7.53
N THR A 539 -22.26 9.18 7.68
CA THR A 539 -21.72 10.30 8.47
C THR A 539 -21.52 9.95 9.93
N GLU A 540 -22.48 9.27 10.56
CA GLU A 540 -22.34 8.82 11.95
C GLU A 540 -21.26 7.75 12.09
N ILE A 541 -21.12 6.86 11.11
CA ILE A 541 -20.06 5.85 11.07
C ILE A 541 -18.67 6.51 11.00
N GLU A 542 -18.48 7.50 10.13
CA GLU A 542 -17.26 8.31 10.06
C GLU A 542 -16.94 8.96 11.40
N GLN A 543 -17.94 9.60 12.03
CA GLN A 543 -17.79 10.22 13.34
C GLN A 543 -17.41 9.21 14.43
N CYS A 544 -17.99 8.01 14.41
CA CYS A 544 -17.61 6.92 15.32
C CYS A 544 -16.13 6.57 15.14
N TYR A 545 -15.66 6.43 13.89
CA TYR A 545 -14.27 6.12 13.57
C TYR A 545 -13.32 7.23 14.03
N GLU A 546 -13.65 8.50 13.79
CA GLU A 546 -12.87 9.63 14.29
C GLU A 546 -12.83 9.68 15.83
N ASN A 547 -13.96 9.46 16.49
CA ASN A 547 -14.06 9.47 17.94
C ASN A 547 -13.25 8.34 18.55
N TYR A 548 -13.26 7.16 17.94
CA TYR A 548 -12.38 6.06 18.35
C TYR A 548 -10.91 6.48 18.29
N HIS A 549 -10.43 6.99 17.15
CA HIS A 549 -9.02 7.38 17.03
C HIS A 549 -8.61 8.48 18.00
N LYS A 550 -9.51 9.41 18.32
CA LYS A 550 -9.29 10.45 19.35
C LYS A 550 -9.18 9.89 20.76
N ASN A 551 -9.85 8.77 21.04
CA ASN A 551 -9.99 8.21 22.39
C ASN A 551 -9.24 6.88 22.63
N LYS A 552 -8.71 6.23 21.58
CA LYS A 552 -8.16 4.86 21.66
C LYS A 552 -7.06 4.66 22.70
N ASN A 553 -6.29 5.70 23.02
CA ASN A 553 -5.25 5.64 24.05
C ASN A 553 -5.78 5.74 25.49
N LYS A 554 -7.08 6.06 25.66
CA LYS A 554 -7.71 6.33 26.97
C LYS A 554 -8.72 5.25 27.38
N ILE A 555 -8.91 4.24 26.54
CA ILE A 555 -9.85 3.14 26.77
C ILE A 555 -9.09 1.91 27.27
N SER A 556 -9.73 1.10 28.09
CA SER A 556 -9.14 -0.14 28.60
C SER A 556 -9.03 -1.21 27.51
N VAL A 557 -8.24 -2.26 27.76
CA VAL A 557 -8.11 -3.40 26.84
C VAL A 557 -9.47 -4.08 26.57
N SER A 558 -10.33 -4.21 27.59
CA SER A 558 -11.65 -4.80 27.43
C SER A 558 -12.59 -3.90 26.62
N GLU A 559 -12.51 -2.58 26.81
CA GLU A 559 -13.25 -1.60 26.02
C GLU A 559 -12.78 -1.61 24.55
N MET A 560 -11.47 -1.73 24.32
CA MET A 560 -10.88 -1.83 22.97
C MET A 560 -11.36 -3.09 22.22
N GLN A 561 -11.50 -4.24 22.90
CA GLN A 561 -12.06 -5.45 22.30
C GLN A 561 -13.52 -5.25 21.86
N ILE A 562 -14.34 -4.59 22.68
CA ILE A 562 -15.73 -4.28 22.32
C ILE A 562 -15.79 -3.37 21.09
N VAL A 563 -14.94 -2.33 21.05
CA VAL A 563 -14.84 -1.44 19.89
C VAL A 563 -14.35 -2.17 18.64
N SER A 564 -13.40 -3.09 18.78
CA SER A 564 -12.93 -3.92 17.66
C SER A 564 -14.05 -4.79 17.10
N ILE A 565 -14.86 -5.44 17.94
CA ILE A 565 -16.00 -6.26 17.50
C ILE A 565 -17.02 -5.41 16.74
N PHE A 566 -17.32 -4.20 17.24
CA PHE A 566 -18.20 -3.25 16.57
C PHE A 566 -17.70 -2.92 15.17
N PHE A 567 -16.41 -2.56 15.03
CA PHE A 567 -15.82 -2.22 13.75
C PHE A 567 -15.72 -3.41 12.79
N GLU A 568 -15.47 -4.63 13.27
CA GLU A 568 -15.55 -5.84 12.44
C GLU A 568 -16.96 -6.10 11.91
N THR A 569 -17.97 -5.89 12.76
CA THR A 569 -19.38 -6.04 12.37
C THR A 569 -19.77 -5.00 11.33
N LEU A 570 -19.32 -3.77 11.52
CA LEU A 570 -19.52 -2.68 10.59
C LEU A 570 -18.82 -2.91 9.25
N LYS A 571 -17.56 -3.39 9.25
CA LYS A 571 -16.84 -3.81 8.02
C LYS A 571 -17.65 -4.83 7.25
N LYS A 572 -18.16 -5.86 7.94
CA LYS A 572 -18.97 -6.91 7.34
C LYS A 572 -20.26 -6.35 6.74
N PHE A 573 -20.96 -5.48 7.46
CA PHE A 573 -22.15 -4.79 6.97
C PHE A 573 -21.86 -3.97 5.71
N ILE A 574 -20.83 -3.11 5.72
CA ILE A 574 -20.51 -2.28 4.55
C ILE A 574 -20.16 -3.16 3.34
N LYS A 575 -19.36 -4.21 3.54
CA LYS A 575 -18.99 -5.15 2.48
C LYS A 575 -20.21 -5.93 1.94
N GLU A 576 -20.96 -6.59 2.81
CA GLU A 576 -22.00 -7.53 2.40
C GLU A 576 -23.32 -6.82 2.05
N GLU A 577 -23.76 -5.88 2.88
CA GLU A 577 -25.07 -5.24 2.74
C GLU A 577 -25.04 -4.03 1.82
N ILE A 578 -23.95 -3.25 1.82
CA ILE A 578 -23.91 -2.04 1.00
C ILE A 578 -23.23 -2.28 -0.34
N ILE A 579 -22.03 -2.85 -0.33
CA ILE A 579 -21.25 -3.03 -1.57
C ILE A 579 -21.81 -4.20 -2.40
N ASN A 580 -21.91 -5.39 -1.82
CA ASN A 580 -22.28 -6.59 -2.59
C ASN A 580 -23.76 -6.59 -2.99
N LYS A 581 -24.69 -6.26 -2.08
CA LYS A 581 -26.14 -6.31 -2.40
C LYS A 581 -26.61 -5.20 -3.34
N ASN A 582 -26.01 -4.00 -3.31
CA ASN A 582 -26.44 -2.92 -4.20
C ASN A 582 -25.87 -3.03 -5.63
N ASN A 583 -25.05 -4.05 -5.93
CA ASN A 583 -24.39 -4.26 -7.23
C ASN A 583 -23.80 -2.97 -7.83
N SER A 584 -23.27 -2.08 -6.98
CA SER A 584 -22.87 -0.72 -7.37
C SER A 584 -21.40 -0.63 -7.76
N VAL A 585 -20.69 -1.75 -7.64
CA VAL A 585 -19.25 -1.88 -7.88
C VAL A 585 -19.01 -3.12 -8.72
N TYR A 586 -18.32 -2.95 -9.84
CA TYR A 586 -17.88 -4.06 -10.67
C TYR A 586 -16.37 -4.02 -10.84
N VAL A 587 -15.68 -5.04 -10.33
CA VAL A 587 -14.26 -5.18 -10.59
C VAL A 587 -14.06 -5.54 -12.06
N LEU A 588 -13.35 -4.69 -12.79
CA LEU A 588 -13.11 -4.87 -14.22
C LEU A 588 -11.86 -5.72 -14.45
N PHE A 589 -10.77 -5.40 -13.75
CA PHE A 589 -9.55 -6.19 -13.77
C PHE A 589 -8.63 -5.81 -12.61
N GLU A 590 -7.76 -6.73 -12.21
CA GLU A 590 -6.63 -6.41 -11.35
C GLU A 590 -5.47 -5.86 -12.19
N ASN A 591 -4.83 -4.81 -11.70
CA ASN A 591 -3.67 -4.24 -12.32
C ASN A 591 -2.44 -5.11 -12.01
N TYR A 592 -1.80 -5.61 -13.05
CA TYR A 592 -0.52 -6.31 -12.96
C TYR A 592 0.58 -5.47 -13.59
N LYS A 593 1.81 -5.68 -13.14
CA LYS A 593 3.02 -5.33 -13.89
C LYS A 593 3.60 -6.62 -14.47
N TYR A 594 4.11 -6.53 -15.69
CA TYR A 594 4.77 -7.64 -16.37
C TYR A 594 6.25 -7.32 -16.48
N ILE A 595 7.09 -8.20 -15.97
CA ILE A 595 8.52 -7.98 -15.92
C ILE A 595 9.19 -9.06 -16.77
N ALA A 596 9.76 -8.67 -17.90
CA ALA A 596 10.55 -9.56 -18.75
C ALA A 596 12.00 -9.61 -18.26
N TYR A 597 12.62 -10.78 -18.38
CA TYR A 597 13.99 -11.04 -17.93
C TYR A 597 14.86 -11.60 -19.06
N GLN A 598 16.13 -11.20 -19.08
CA GLN A 598 17.18 -11.84 -19.88
C GLN A 598 17.94 -12.86 -19.03
N ASN A 599 18.16 -14.06 -19.58
CA ASN A 599 19.05 -15.11 -19.02
C ASN A 599 18.72 -15.55 -17.58
N LEU A 600 17.43 -15.76 -17.26
CA LEU A 600 16.94 -16.11 -15.92
C LEU A 600 16.33 -17.52 -15.87
N GLN A 601 17.01 -18.49 -15.27
CA GLN A 601 16.57 -19.91 -15.30
C GLN A 601 15.56 -20.33 -14.20
N SER A 602 15.09 -19.44 -13.32
CA SER A 602 14.34 -19.88 -12.13
C SER A 602 12.83 -19.68 -12.22
N GLN A 603 12.09 -20.75 -11.94
CA GLN A 603 10.63 -20.83 -11.82
C GLN A 603 10.04 -20.16 -10.55
N TYR A 604 10.85 -19.54 -9.68
CA TYR A 604 10.41 -19.09 -8.35
C TYR A 604 9.86 -17.64 -8.28
N PHE A 605 9.75 -16.92 -9.41
CA PHE A 605 9.42 -15.49 -9.40
C PHE A 605 7.92 -15.15 -9.50
N GLU A 606 7.05 -16.15 -9.66
CA GLU A 606 5.61 -15.91 -9.86
C GLU A 606 4.84 -15.56 -8.58
N TYR A 607 5.45 -15.61 -7.39
CA TYR A 607 4.69 -15.59 -6.12
C TYR A 607 5.21 -14.65 -5.02
N TYR A 608 6.10 -13.69 -5.30
CA TYR A 608 6.64 -12.80 -4.26
C TYR A 608 6.43 -11.32 -4.53
N GLU A 609 5.90 -10.59 -3.54
CA GLU A 609 5.79 -9.12 -3.54
C GLU A 609 7.14 -8.41 -3.33
N LYS A 610 8.17 -9.12 -2.86
CA LYS A 610 9.54 -8.62 -2.64
C LYS A 610 10.53 -9.29 -3.59
N LEU A 611 10.34 -9.08 -4.89
CA LEU A 611 11.17 -9.71 -5.91
C LEU A 611 12.64 -9.28 -5.78
N ASP A 612 12.93 -8.03 -5.41
CA ASP A 612 14.25 -7.43 -5.59
C ASP A 612 15.38 -8.07 -4.75
N ASP A 613 15.10 -8.55 -3.52
CA ASP A 613 16.08 -9.29 -2.70
C ASP A 613 16.37 -10.70 -3.25
N ILE A 614 15.37 -11.33 -3.87
CA ILE A 614 15.51 -12.65 -4.53
C ILE A 614 16.29 -12.48 -5.85
N LYS A 615 16.08 -11.40 -6.59
CA LYS A 615 16.77 -11.15 -7.88
C LYS A 615 18.30 -11.18 -7.70
N ILE A 616 18.84 -10.48 -6.70
CA ILE A 616 20.30 -10.35 -6.57
C ILE A 616 21.00 -11.61 -6.05
N ARG A 617 20.28 -12.42 -5.26
CA ARG A 617 20.81 -13.67 -4.69
C ARG A 617 20.70 -14.86 -5.66
N TYR A 618 19.71 -14.87 -6.56
CA TYR A 618 19.36 -16.03 -7.38
C TYR A 618 19.53 -15.85 -8.90
N PHE A 619 19.80 -14.65 -9.41
CA PHE A 619 20.20 -14.51 -10.82
C PHE A 619 21.49 -15.28 -11.11
N SER A 620 21.53 -15.98 -12.24
CA SER A 620 22.73 -16.56 -12.84
C SER A 620 22.93 -15.91 -14.20
N LEU A 621 24.07 -15.23 -14.41
CA LEU A 621 24.40 -14.62 -15.71
C LEU A 621 25.06 -15.61 -16.69
N LYS A 622 25.34 -16.85 -16.26
CA LYS A 622 25.93 -17.87 -17.14
C LYS A 622 24.83 -18.57 -17.95
N LYS A 623 25.01 -18.57 -19.28
CA LYS A 623 24.18 -19.27 -20.27
C LYS A 623 24.11 -20.77 -20.02
#